data_AF-A0A1H9A272-F1
#
_entry.id   AF-A0A1H9A272-F1
#
_cell.length_a   1.000
_cell.length_b   1.000
_cell.length_c   1.000
_cell.angle_alpha   90.00
_cell.angle_beta   90.00
_cell.angle_gamma   90.00
#
_symmetry.space_group_name_H-M   'P 1'
#
loop_
_entity.id
_entity.type
_entity.pdbx_description
1 polymer ?
#
loop_
_entity_poly.entity_id
_entity_poly.type
_entity_poly.pdbx_seq_one_letter_code
_entity_poly.pdbx_strand_id
1 'polypeptide(L)'
;MNDQNLIISTSEEAEKYLERAKPALENLIRSIREFKNENDMQVLGQAVEGFDWLNQYAQSMQSLIAESYPVVAGEFAQFEKDISFIMSQMVEGSSSQDHILIADLMEYEVIPLFDGMKDTITRIINEIKNHS
;
A
#
# COMPACT_ATOMS: atom_id res chain seq x y z
N MET A 1 24.85 10.73 -2.90
CA MET A 1 23.76 10.65 -1.90
C MET A 1 23.95 9.33 -1.19
N ASN A 2 24.00 9.29 0.15
CA ASN A 2 24.17 8.03 0.89
C ASN A 2 22.91 7.16 0.69
N ASP A 3 23.05 5.87 0.39
CA ASP A 3 21.92 4.96 0.14
C ASP A 3 20.95 4.93 1.32
N GLN A 4 21.47 5.07 2.55
CA GLN A 4 20.65 5.20 3.77
C GLN A 4 19.75 6.45 3.78
N ASN A 5 20.25 7.60 3.30
CA ASN A 5 19.45 8.82 3.24
C ASN A 5 18.32 8.70 2.22
N LEU A 6 18.62 8.06 1.07
CA LEU A 6 17.59 7.79 0.06
C LEU A 6 16.50 6.89 0.65
N ILE A 7 16.88 5.77 1.25
CA ILE A 7 15.96 4.83 1.89
C ILE A 7 15.09 5.54 2.92
N ILE A 8 15.68 6.34 3.83
CA ILE A 8 14.90 7.07 4.84
C ILE A 8 13.92 8.03 4.17
N SER A 9 14.37 8.86 3.22
CA SER A 9 13.50 9.86 2.58
C SER A 9 12.32 9.25 1.82
N THR A 10 12.54 8.17 1.06
CA THR A 10 11.47 7.51 0.31
C THR A 10 10.53 6.76 1.24
N SER A 11 11.05 6.18 2.31
CA SER A 11 10.24 5.52 3.35
C SER A 11 9.35 6.51 4.10
N GLU A 12 9.86 7.71 4.43
CA GLU A 12 9.07 8.77 5.06
C GLU A 12 7.98 9.32 4.10
N GLU A 13 8.22 9.33 2.78
CA GLU A 13 7.20 9.67 1.79
C GLU A 13 6.10 8.61 1.70
N ALA A 14 6.48 7.32 1.71
CA ALA A 14 5.53 6.20 1.72
C ALA A 14 4.68 6.16 2.99
N GLU A 15 5.28 6.40 4.16
CA GLU A 15 4.55 6.53 5.42
C GLU A 15 3.50 7.65 5.37
N LYS A 16 3.90 8.86 4.90
CA LYS A 16 2.98 9.99 4.72
C LYS A 16 1.89 9.73 3.68
N TYR A 17 2.18 8.94 2.65
CA TYR A 17 1.16 8.50 1.70
C TYR A 17 0.13 7.61 2.40
N LEU A 18 0.58 6.56 3.10
CA LEU A 18 -0.29 5.61 3.81
C LEU A 18 -1.19 6.31 4.84
N GLU A 19 -0.66 7.28 5.58
CA GLU A 19 -1.42 8.08 6.54
C GLU A 19 -2.56 8.88 5.91
N ARG A 20 -2.37 9.38 4.68
CA ARG A 20 -3.40 10.11 3.94
C ARG A 20 -4.34 9.17 3.19
N ALA A 21 -3.83 8.05 2.70
CA ALA A 21 -4.58 7.07 1.93
C ALA A 21 -5.66 6.42 2.79
N LYS A 22 -5.33 5.97 4.01
CA LYS A 22 -6.26 5.26 4.90
C LYS A 22 -7.62 5.98 5.08
N PRO A 23 -7.69 7.22 5.58
CA PRO A 23 -8.98 7.90 5.76
C PRO A 23 -9.68 8.20 4.43
N ALA A 24 -8.93 8.40 3.33
CA ALA A 24 -9.52 8.59 2.02
C ALA A 24 -10.19 7.30 1.50
N LEU A 25 -9.54 6.15 1.69
CA LEU A 25 -10.06 4.84 1.34
C LEU A 25 -11.26 4.47 2.21
N GLU A 26 -11.22 4.71 3.52
CA GLU A 26 -12.37 4.49 4.43
C GLU A 26 -13.61 5.29 3.99
N ASN A 27 -13.42 6.52 3.52
CA ASN A 27 -14.52 7.33 2.97
C ASN A 27 -15.02 6.78 1.63
N LEU A 28 -14.12 6.35 0.75
CA LEU A 28 -14.46 5.75 -0.54
C LEU A 28 -15.25 4.45 -0.35
N ILE A 29 -14.79 3.54 0.52
CA ILE A 29 -15.47 2.29 0.87
C ILE A 29 -16.91 2.57 1.29
N ARG A 30 -17.11 3.53 2.18
CA ARG A 30 -18.44 3.90 2.66
C ARG A 30 -19.33 4.42 1.53
N SER A 31 -18.80 5.30 0.68
CA SER A 31 -19.52 5.86 -0.47
C SER A 31 -19.95 4.76 -1.47
N ILE A 32 -19.04 3.81 -1.76
CA ILE A 32 -19.31 2.64 -2.61
C ILE A 32 -20.44 1.79 -2.01
N ARG A 33 -20.36 1.44 -0.72
CA ARG A 33 -21.39 0.62 -0.04
C ARG A 33 -22.76 1.28 -0.03
N GLU A 34 -22.80 2.60 0.11
CA GLU A 34 -24.04 3.36 0.17
C GLU A 34 -24.55 3.77 -1.23
N PHE A 35 -23.84 3.40 -2.30
CA PHE A 35 -24.13 3.81 -3.69
C PHE A 35 -24.34 5.33 -3.82
N LYS A 36 -23.58 6.12 -3.05
CA LYS A 36 -23.83 7.56 -2.91
C LYS A 36 -23.38 8.39 -4.10
N ASN A 37 -22.41 7.89 -4.86
CA ASN A 37 -21.77 8.69 -5.90
C ASN A 37 -21.40 7.83 -7.11
N GLU A 38 -21.88 8.25 -8.28
CA GLU A 38 -21.63 7.59 -9.56
C GLU A 38 -20.13 7.63 -9.96
N ASN A 39 -19.35 8.56 -9.37
CA ASN A 39 -17.91 8.72 -9.67
C ASN A 39 -17.00 7.88 -8.76
N ASP A 40 -17.52 7.10 -7.82
CA ASP A 40 -16.68 6.37 -6.85
C ASP A 40 -15.71 5.39 -7.54
N MET A 41 -16.13 4.77 -8.65
CA MET A 41 -15.25 3.90 -9.44
C MET A 41 -14.10 4.66 -10.12
N GLN A 42 -14.32 5.94 -10.48
CA GLN A 42 -13.24 6.78 -11.00
C GLN A 42 -12.24 7.14 -9.90
N VAL A 43 -12.73 7.46 -8.71
CA VAL A 43 -11.88 7.74 -7.54
C VAL A 43 -11.09 6.48 -7.13
N LEU A 44 -11.71 5.30 -7.22
CA LEU A 44 -11.02 4.03 -7.04
C LEU A 44 -9.89 3.84 -8.04
N GLY A 45 -10.11 4.16 -9.32
CA GLY A 45 -9.05 4.12 -10.34
C GLY A 45 -7.83 4.96 -9.97
N GLN A 46 -8.05 6.15 -9.40
CA GLN A 46 -6.97 7.01 -8.90
C GLN A 46 -6.28 6.42 -7.66
N ALA A 47 -7.02 5.75 -6.78
CA ALA A 47 -6.44 5.06 -5.64
C ALA A 47 -5.50 3.93 -6.07
N VAL A 48 -5.89 3.16 -7.10
CA VAL A 48 -5.08 2.07 -7.66
C VAL A 48 -3.73 2.56 -8.20
N GLU A 49 -3.65 3.77 -8.76
CA GLU A 49 -2.35 4.36 -9.15
C GLU A 49 -1.40 4.52 -7.95
N GLY A 50 -1.95 4.90 -6.79
CA GLY A 50 -1.16 4.98 -5.57
C GLY A 50 -0.80 3.60 -4.98
N PHE A 51 -1.61 2.58 -5.22
CA PHE A 51 -1.30 1.19 -4.84
C PHE A 51 -0.14 0.66 -5.67
N ASP A 52 -0.14 0.95 -6.97
CA ASP A 52 0.95 0.59 -7.88
C ASP A 52 2.26 1.30 -7.48
N TRP A 53 2.19 2.58 -7.10
CA TRP A 53 3.36 3.29 -6.57
C TRP A 53 3.92 2.63 -5.30
N LEU A 54 3.06 2.24 -4.35
CA LEU A 54 3.49 1.52 -3.15
C LEU A 54 4.11 0.15 -3.48
N ASN A 55 3.58 -0.54 -4.50
CA ASN A 55 4.13 -1.80 -4.98
C ASN A 55 5.55 -1.61 -5.56
N GLN A 56 5.75 -0.60 -6.39
CA GLN A 56 7.08 -0.25 -6.93
C GLN A 56 8.07 0.16 -5.82
N TYR A 57 7.59 0.89 -4.82
CA TYR A 57 8.37 1.22 -3.63
C TYR A 57 8.79 -0.05 -2.88
N ALA A 58 7.87 -1.00 -2.65
CA ALA A 58 8.16 -2.26 -1.98
C ALA A 58 9.23 -3.09 -2.71
N GLN A 59 9.12 -3.21 -4.04
CA GLN A 59 10.11 -3.90 -4.88
C GLN A 59 11.51 -3.26 -4.79
N SER A 60 11.54 -1.92 -4.82
CA SER A 60 12.78 -1.16 -4.70
C SER A 60 13.42 -1.38 -3.32
N MET A 61 12.62 -1.31 -2.26
CA MET A 61 13.06 -1.52 -0.89
C MET A 61 13.59 -2.95 -0.69
N GLN A 62 12.84 -3.96 -1.10
CA GLN A 62 13.27 -5.36 -1.05
C GLN A 62 14.68 -5.52 -1.62
N SER A 63 14.96 -4.93 -2.79
CA SER A 63 16.26 -5.03 -3.46
C SER A 63 17.36 -4.27 -2.71
N LEU A 64 17.07 -3.06 -2.24
CA LEU A 64 18.05 -2.19 -1.57
C LEU A 64 18.49 -2.71 -0.19
N ILE A 65 17.58 -3.34 0.54
CA ILE A 65 17.83 -3.77 1.92
C ILE A 65 17.99 -5.29 2.09
N ALA A 66 17.96 -6.06 0.99
CA ALA A 66 18.04 -7.53 1.02
C ALA A 66 19.23 -8.07 1.83
N GLU A 67 20.42 -7.48 1.66
CA GLU A 67 21.64 -7.97 2.31
C GLU A 67 21.74 -7.52 3.77
N SER A 68 21.35 -6.27 4.06
CA SER A 68 21.52 -5.67 5.39
C SER A 68 20.37 -5.99 6.34
N TYR A 69 19.16 -6.15 5.81
CA TYR A 69 17.93 -6.33 6.58
C TYR A 69 17.02 -7.41 5.93
N PRO A 70 17.48 -8.67 5.82
CA PRO A 70 16.81 -9.72 5.06
C PRO A 70 15.39 -10.04 5.55
N VAL A 71 15.13 -9.91 6.85
CA VAL A 71 13.79 -10.12 7.43
C VAL A 71 12.81 -9.05 6.93
N VAL A 72 13.22 -7.78 6.99
CA VAL A 72 12.40 -6.65 6.53
C VAL A 72 12.21 -6.70 5.01
N ALA A 73 13.25 -7.06 4.25
CA ALA A 73 13.13 -7.28 2.82
C ALA A 73 12.10 -8.37 2.47
N GLY A 74 12.01 -9.43 3.29
CA GLY A 74 10.99 -10.47 3.16
C GLY A 74 9.56 -9.97 3.36
N GLU A 75 9.36 -8.99 4.25
CA GLU A 75 8.04 -8.37 4.46
C GLU A 75 7.64 -7.48 3.28
N PHE A 76 8.57 -6.71 2.70
CA PHE A 76 8.29 -5.97 1.46
C PHE A 76 7.93 -6.90 0.30
N ALA A 77 8.62 -8.04 0.18
CA ALA A 77 8.31 -9.07 -0.82
C ALA A 77 6.93 -9.73 -0.59
N GLN A 78 6.52 -9.85 0.68
CA GLN A 78 5.20 -10.38 1.01
C GLN A 78 4.11 -9.35 0.68
N PHE A 79 4.32 -8.07 1.03
CA PHE A 79 3.43 -6.99 0.64
C PHE A 79 3.21 -6.94 -0.88
N GLU A 80 4.28 -7.03 -1.68
CA GLU A 80 4.22 -7.01 -3.14
C GLU A 80 3.28 -8.10 -3.69
N LYS A 81 3.38 -9.32 -3.14
CA LYS A 81 2.52 -10.44 -3.54
C LYS A 81 1.08 -10.19 -3.15
N ASP A 82 0.85 -9.73 -1.93
CA ASP A 82 -0.49 -9.55 -1.38
C ASP A 82 -1.22 -8.40 -2.11
N ILE A 83 -0.56 -7.25 -2.32
CA ILE A 83 -1.19 -6.13 -3.04
C ILE A 83 -1.46 -6.50 -4.50
N SER A 84 -0.54 -7.23 -5.15
CA SER A 84 -0.75 -7.68 -6.53
C SER A 84 -1.93 -8.65 -6.65
N PHE A 85 -2.08 -9.56 -5.68
CA PHE A 85 -3.22 -10.47 -5.61
C PHE A 85 -4.53 -9.69 -5.40
N ILE A 86 -4.58 -8.79 -4.42
CA ILE A 86 -5.75 -7.95 -4.14
C ILE A 86 -6.14 -7.14 -5.39
N MET A 87 -5.19 -6.47 -6.04
CA MET A 87 -5.48 -5.69 -7.25
C MET A 87 -6.06 -6.56 -8.37
N SER A 88 -5.60 -7.81 -8.53
CA SER A 88 -6.17 -8.73 -9.51
C SER A 88 -7.64 -9.05 -9.20
N GLN A 89 -7.98 -9.25 -7.92
CA GLN A 89 -9.36 -9.48 -7.47
C GLN A 89 -10.23 -8.22 -7.64
N MET A 90 -9.67 -7.02 -7.44
CA MET A 90 -10.38 -5.77 -7.71
C MET A 90 -10.69 -5.58 -9.20
N VAL A 91 -9.80 -6.00 -10.10
CA VAL A 91 -10.06 -5.99 -11.55
C VAL A 91 -11.21 -6.95 -11.91
N GLU A 92 -11.25 -8.13 -11.31
CA GLU A 92 -12.36 -9.08 -11.47
C GLU A 92 -13.69 -8.51 -10.95
N GLY A 93 -13.68 -7.92 -9.76
CA GLY A 93 -14.83 -7.22 -9.18
C GLY A 93 -15.31 -6.05 -10.05
N SER A 94 -14.38 -5.25 -10.58
CA SER A 94 -14.72 -4.14 -11.47
C SER A 94 -15.30 -4.63 -12.80
N SER A 95 -14.81 -5.74 -13.34
CA SER A 95 -15.30 -6.31 -14.61
C SER A 95 -16.70 -6.89 -14.46
N SER A 96 -17.02 -7.41 -13.28
CA SER A 96 -18.34 -7.95 -12.92
C SER A 96 -19.29 -6.92 -12.31
N GLN A 97 -18.84 -5.66 -12.14
CA GLN A 97 -19.58 -4.58 -11.46
C GLN A 97 -19.98 -4.95 -10.01
N ASP A 98 -19.21 -5.82 -9.36
CA ASP A 98 -19.44 -6.22 -7.97
C ASP A 98 -18.81 -5.21 -7.01
N HIS A 99 -19.57 -4.14 -6.76
CA HIS A 99 -19.16 -3.07 -5.85
C HIS A 99 -19.04 -3.52 -4.38
N ILE A 100 -19.75 -4.60 -4.00
CA ILE A 100 -19.67 -5.16 -2.64
C ILE A 100 -18.32 -5.85 -2.47
N LEU A 101 -17.94 -6.70 -3.43
CA LEU A 101 -16.63 -7.36 -3.43
C LEU A 101 -15.49 -6.34 -3.38
N ILE A 102 -15.55 -5.28 -4.20
CA ILE A 102 -14.53 -4.23 -4.19
C ILE A 102 -14.45 -3.56 -2.80
N ALA A 103 -15.59 -3.20 -2.22
CA ALA A 103 -15.61 -2.59 -0.88
C ALA A 103 -15.06 -3.54 0.20
N ASP A 104 -15.37 -4.84 0.11
CA ASP A 104 -14.87 -5.86 1.03
C ASP A 104 -13.35 -6.05 0.90
N LEU A 105 -12.82 -6.13 -0.33
CA LEU A 105 -11.37 -6.19 -0.59
C LEU A 105 -10.65 -4.97 -0.02
N MET A 106 -11.22 -3.77 -0.23
CA MET A 106 -10.65 -2.55 0.32
C MET A 106 -10.64 -2.55 1.85
N GLU A 107 -11.78 -2.90 2.47
CA GLU A 107 -11.95 -2.81 3.93
C GLU A 107 -11.16 -3.88 4.69
N TYR A 108 -11.20 -5.11 4.20
CA TYR A 108 -10.67 -6.26 4.93
C TYR A 108 -9.30 -6.73 4.44
N GLU A 109 -8.84 -6.31 3.25
CA GLU A 109 -7.55 -6.70 2.72
C GLU A 109 -6.62 -5.50 2.53
N VAL A 110 -7.03 -4.45 1.80
CA VAL A 110 -6.17 -3.28 1.54
C VAL A 110 -5.83 -2.50 2.81
N ILE A 111 -6.83 -2.14 3.62
CA ILE A 111 -6.59 -1.35 4.84
C ILE A 111 -5.63 -2.08 5.81
N PRO A 112 -5.86 -3.37 6.16
CA PRO A 112 -4.93 -4.09 7.02
C PRO A 112 -3.54 -4.26 6.40
N LEU A 113 -3.44 -4.48 5.08
CA LEU A 113 -2.17 -4.58 4.39
C LEU A 113 -1.38 -3.26 4.46
N PHE A 114 -2.09 -2.12 4.35
CA PHE A 114 -1.49 -0.79 4.43
C PHE A 114 -1.01 -0.46 5.84
N ASP A 115 -1.76 -0.87 6.87
CA ASP A 115 -1.33 -0.75 8.26
C ASP A 115 -0.04 -1.58 8.49
N GLY A 116 -0.01 -2.83 8.02
CA GLY A 116 1.18 -3.68 8.11
C GLY A 116 2.40 -3.08 7.39
N MET A 117 2.20 -2.54 6.18
CA MET A 117 3.27 -1.87 5.44
C MET A 117 3.81 -0.66 6.19
N LYS A 118 2.93 0.14 6.80
CA LYS A 118 3.34 1.29 7.61
C LYS A 118 4.26 0.84 8.75
N ASP A 119 3.88 -0.22 9.47
CA ASP A 119 4.70 -0.76 10.57
C ASP A 119 6.08 -1.24 10.07
N THR A 120 6.13 -1.94 8.94
CA THR A 120 7.39 -2.36 8.29
C THR A 120 8.27 -1.15 7.94
N ILE A 121 7.68 -0.09 7.38
CA ILE A 121 8.34 1.18 7.04
C ILE A 121 8.91 1.87 8.28
N THR A 122 8.09 2.05 9.31
CA THR A 122 8.53 2.69 10.57
C THR A 122 9.69 1.92 11.18
N ARG A 123 9.65 0.58 11.14
CA ARG A 123 10.72 -0.26 11.68
C ARG A 123 12.03 -0.09 10.90
N ILE A 124 12.01 -0.10 9.56
CA ILE A 124 13.26 0.07 8.79
C ILE A 124 13.87 1.46 8.96
N ILE A 125 13.05 2.50 9.07
CA ILE A 125 13.53 3.86 9.37
C ILE A 125 14.26 3.88 10.72
N ASN A 126 13.67 3.26 11.75
CA ASN A 126 14.27 3.21 13.08
C ASN A 126 15.55 2.38 13.12
N GLU A 127 15.57 1.22 12.46
CA GLU A 127 16.77 0.37 12.35
C GLU A 127 17.93 1.13 11.72
N ILE A 128 17.71 1.83 10.61
CA ILE A 128 18.76 2.61 9.95
C ILE A 128 19.21 3.77 10.84
N LYS A 129 18.28 4.55 11.41
CA LYS A 129 18.61 5.71 12.27
C LYS A 129 19.40 5.31 13.52
N ASN A 130 19.15 4.13 14.10
CA ASN A 130 19.85 3.65 15.29
C ASN A 130 21.26 3.11 15.00
N HIS A 131 21.55 2.77 13.73
CA HIS A 131 22.84 2.24 13.28
C HIS A 131 23.62 3.20 12.36
N SER A 132 23.18 4.47 12.28
CA SER A 132 23.84 5.60 11.56
C SER A 132 24.69 6.44 12.51
#